data_AF-A0A846HSJ5-F1
#
_entry.id   AF-A0A846HSJ5-F1
#
_cell.length_a   1.000
_cell.length_b   1.000
_cell.length_c   1.000
_cell.angle_alpha   90.00
_cell.angle_beta   90.00
_cell.angle_gamma   90.00
#
_symmetry.space_group_name_H-M   'P 1'
#
loop_
_entity.id
_entity.type
_entity.pdbx_description
1 polymer ?
#
loop_
_entity_poly.entity_id
_entity_poly.type
_entity_poly.pdbx_seq_one_letter_code
_entity_poly.pdbx_strand_id
1 'polypeptide(L)'
;MTTIIQALAALRLNLALSLVLGLGFSSASTLLSAEPVDEGTDPPLAELGSLRWQHRIILVDVQIPDAVARLRAEQPEIDERDILWFVRDQGLLRTNYPGAIEARLKQELEQRFFSRSDAVVFLIGKDGGLKASAGELDLPALFERIDAMPMRRREMESRE
;
A
#
# COMPACT_ATOMS: atom_id res chain seq x y z
N MET A 1 40.74 -0.84 6.86
CA MET A 1 40.34 -1.04 5.45
C MET A 1 38.90 -1.57 5.51
N THR A 2 37.84 -0.78 5.78
CA THR A 2 37.40 0.46 5.08
C THR A 2 37.23 0.09 3.60
N THR A 3 36.07 0.00 2.93
CA THR A 3 34.72 0.55 3.10
C THR A 3 33.86 0.05 1.92
N ILE A 4 32.59 -0.32 2.16
CA ILE A 4 31.38 -0.07 1.35
C ILE A 4 31.39 -0.36 -0.17
N ILE A 5 30.40 -1.14 -0.65
CA ILE A 5 29.77 -0.90 -1.97
C ILE A 5 28.24 -0.91 -1.81
N GLN A 6 27.64 0.23 -2.13
CA GLN A 6 26.23 0.58 -1.99
C GLN A 6 25.38 0.16 -3.19
N ALA A 7 24.08 0.10 -2.90
CA ALA A 7 22.94 0.00 -3.79
C ALA A 7 23.02 0.93 -5.01
N LEU A 8 22.71 0.38 -6.19
CA LEU A 8 22.46 1.11 -7.42
C LEU A 8 21.00 1.60 -7.43
N ALA A 9 20.79 2.85 -7.05
CA ALA A 9 19.53 3.56 -7.28
C ALA A 9 19.53 4.11 -8.71
N ALA A 10 18.42 3.89 -9.42
CA ALA A 10 18.20 4.28 -10.80
C ALA A 10 18.24 5.81 -10.98
N LEU A 11 19.25 6.30 -11.71
CA LEU A 11 19.35 7.69 -12.13
C LEU A 11 18.71 7.85 -13.51
N ARG A 12 17.47 8.33 -13.57
CA ARG A 12 16.87 8.86 -14.82
C ARG A 12 17.09 10.37 -14.87
N LEU A 13 17.96 10.77 -15.79
CA LEU A 13 18.40 12.11 -16.09
C LEU A 13 17.26 12.92 -16.74
N ASN A 14 16.67 13.88 -16.04
CA ASN A 14 15.78 14.87 -16.65
C ASN A 14 16.58 16.13 -17.00
N LEU A 15 16.85 16.31 -18.30
CA LEU A 15 17.52 17.46 -18.88
C LEU A 15 16.46 18.57 -19.10
N ALA A 16 16.36 19.55 -18.19
CA ALA A 16 15.56 20.75 -18.41
C ALA A 16 16.46 21.87 -18.95
N LEU A 17 16.41 22.09 -20.27
CA LEU A 17 17.04 23.22 -20.94
C LEU A 17 16.09 24.43 -20.86
N SER A 18 16.32 25.35 -19.91
CA SER A 18 15.60 26.62 -19.86
C SER A 18 16.51 27.76 -20.33
N LEU A 19 16.29 28.20 -21.56
CA LEU A 19 16.87 29.40 -22.13
C LEU A 19 16.10 30.62 -21.59
N VAL A 20 16.69 31.36 -20.65
CA VAL A 20 16.13 32.62 -20.15
C VAL A 20 16.90 33.78 -20.80
N LEU A 21 16.27 34.44 -21.77
CA LEU A 21 16.62 35.80 -22.16
C LEU A 21 15.63 36.76 -21.47
N GLY A 22 16.17 37.79 -20.80
CA GLY A 22 15.42 39.03 -20.59
C GLY A 22 15.34 39.55 -19.15
N LEU A 23 16.36 40.31 -18.77
CA LEU A 23 16.26 41.63 -18.11
C LEU A 23 15.44 41.75 -16.81
N GLY A 24 16.18 41.68 -15.69
CA GLY A 24 16.15 42.68 -14.62
C GLY A 24 14.88 42.86 -13.80
N PHE A 25 14.88 42.34 -12.56
CA PHE A 25 14.33 43.06 -11.40
C PHE A 25 14.99 42.52 -10.13
N SER A 26 15.54 43.43 -9.32
CA SER A 26 16.19 43.16 -8.04
C SER A 26 15.13 42.98 -6.96
N SER A 27 15.19 41.87 -6.22
CA SER A 27 14.67 41.75 -4.85
C SER A 27 15.32 40.53 -4.21
N ALA A 28 16.23 40.79 -3.27
CA ALA A 28 16.79 39.78 -2.39
C ALA A 28 15.70 39.32 -1.43
N SER A 29 15.17 38.12 -1.68
CA SER A 29 14.38 37.37 -0.71
C SER A 29 15.09 36.06 -0.47
N THR A 30 15.72 35.94 0.69
CA THR A 30 16.17 34.67 1.25
C THR A 30 14.93 33.80 1.46
N LEU A 31 14.56 33.01 0.45
CA LEU A 31 13.56 31.96 0.59
C LEU A 31 14.23 30.79 1.30
N LEU A 32 14.09 30.77 2.62
CA LEU A 32 14.14 29.55 3.40
C LEU A 32 13.05 28.63 2.83
N SER A 33 13.43 27.72 1.94
CA SER A 33 12.58 26.60 1.57
C SER A 33 12.33 25.79 2.84
N ALA A 34 11.21 26.06 3.50
CA ALA A 34 10.61 25.08 4.39
C ALA A 34 10.29 23.88 3.50
N GLU A 35 11.10 22.84 3.60
CA GLU A 35 10.79 21.56 2.97
C GLU A 35 9.41 21.13 3.50
N PRO A 36 8.42 20.88 2.63
CA PRO A 36 7.16 20.33 3.10
C PRO A 36 7.48 19.01 3.79
N VAL A 37 7.16 18.94 5.07
CA VAL A 37 7.16 17.70 5.84
C VAL A 37 6.22 16.76 5.10
N ASP A 38 6.78 15.68 4.57
CA ASP A 38 6.11 14.60 3.86
C ASP A 38 5.21 13.84 4.84
N GLU A 39 4.08 14.45 5.20
CA GLU A 39 2.94 13.74 5.75
C GLU A 39 2.31 12.98 4.58
N GLY A 40 2.46 11.64 4.59
CA GLY A 40 1.88 10.65 3.69
C GLY A 40 1.16 11.21 2.45
N THR A 41 1.77 11.05 1.28
CA THR A 41 1.35 11.65 0.01
C THR A 41 -0.07 11.28 -0.46
N ASP A 42 -0.70 10.29 0.18
CA ASP A 42 -2.03 9.80 -0.18
C ASP A 42 -3.17 10.42 0.66
N PRO A 43 -4.35 10.64 0.07
CA PRO A 43 -5.49 11.23 0.75
C PRO A 43 -5.93 10.36 1.95
N PRO A 44 -6.58 10.96 2.97
CA PRO A 44 -7.15 10.18 4.06
C PRO A 44 -8.14 9.12 3.56
N LEU A 45 -8.04 7.91 4.10
CA LEU A 45 -8.87 6.77 3.72
C LEU A 45 -10.04 6.59 4.68
N ALA A 46 -11.24 6.92 4.19
CA ALA A 46 -12.49 6.83 4.94
C ALA A 46 -13.23 5.49 4.79
N GLU A 47 -13.08 4.81 3.65
CA GLU A 47 -13.84 3.60 3.30
C GLU A 47 -13.09 2.74 2.27
N LEU A 48 -13.30 1.42 2.33
CA LEU A 48 -12.68 0.47 1.38
C LEU A 48 -13.15 0.68 -0.06
N GLY A 49 -14.33 1.29 -0.24
CA GLY A 49 -14.91 1.55 -1.56
C GLY A 49 -14.01 2.41 -2.47
N SER A 50 -13.23 3.31 -1.87
CA SER A 50 -12.29 4.18 -2.60
C SER A 50 -11.09 3.43 -3.19
N LEU A 51 -10.75 2.25 -2.66
CA LEU A 51 -9.63 1.41 -3.13
C LEU A 51 -10.02 0.49 -4.30
N ARG A 52 -11.30 0.47 -4.68
CA ARG A 52 -11.80 -0.37 -5.78
C ARG A 52 -11.09 -0.02 -7.07
N TRP A 53 -10.86 -1.06 -7.86
CA TRP A 53 -10.18 -1.10 -9.15
C TRP A 53 -8.68 -0.80 -9.09
N GLN A 54 -8.18 -0.33 -7.93
CA GLN A 54 -6.78 0.04 -7.72
C GLN A 54 -6.05 -1.05 -6.92
N HIS A 55 -6.61 -1.46 -5.78
CA HIS A 55 -5.93 -2.35 -4.85
C HIS A 55 -6.73 -3.61 -4.53
N ARG A 56 -6.00 -4.70 -4.28
CA ARG A 56 -6.52 -5.89 -3.61
C ARG A 56 -6.32 -5.68 -2.11
N ILE A 57 -7.24 -6.18 -1.29
CA ILE A 57 -7.17 -5.96 0.16
C ILE A 57 -7.05 -7.29 0.89
N ILE A 58 -6.06 -7.41 1.77
CA ILE A 58 -5.96 -8.50 2.74
C ILE A 58 -6.30 -7.94 4.13
N LEU A 59 -7.30 -8.49 4.78
CA LEU A 59 -7.65 -8.17 6.16
C LEU A 59 -7.20 -9.33 7.05
N VAL A 60 -6.59 -9.01 8.19
CA VAL A 60 -6.15 -10.01 9.18
C VAL A 60 -6.57 -9.58 10.58
N ASP A 61 -7.18 -10.49 11.32
CA ASP A 61 -7.61 -10.26 12.69
C ASP A 61 -6.49 -10.53 13.72
N VAL A 62 -6.71 -10.06 14.95
CA VAL A 62 -5.77 -10.12 16.08
C VAL A 62 -5.40 -11.55 16.49
N GLN A 63 -6.19 -12.54 16.07
CA GLN A 63 -5.94 -13.95 16.36
C GLN A 63 -4.73 -14.52 15.60
N ILE A 64 -4.24 -13.83 14.55
CA ILE A 64 -3.05 -14.25 13.81
C ILE A 64 -1.82 -13.54 14.38
N PRO A 65 -0.97 -14.25 15.15
CA PRO A 65 0.27 -13.66 15.66
C PRO A 65 1.22 -13.36 14.50
N ASP A 66 2.09 -12.36 14.71
CA ASP A 66 3.15 -11.94 13.80
C ASP A 66 2.70 -11.60 12.37
N ALA A 67 1.39 -11.41 12.14
CA ALA A 67 0.82 -11.14 10.82
C ALA A 67 1.51 -9.98 10.10
N VAL A 68 1.76 -8.88 10.81
CA VAL A 68 2.46 -7.70 10.27
C VAL A 68 3.88 -8.05 9.83
N ALA A 69 4.62 -8.81 10.64
CA ALA A 69 6.00 -9.19 10.32
C ALA A 69 6.05 -10.12 9.10
N ARG A 70 5.13 -11.08 9.03
CA ARG A 70 4.98 -11.99 7.88
C ARG A 70 4.62 -11.25 6.60
N LEU A 71 3.67 -10.32 6.66
CA LEU A 71 3.30 -9.49 5.50
C LEU A 71 4.47 -8.62 5.03
N ARG A 72 5.21 -7.98 5.96
CA ARG A 72 6.38 -7.17 5.61
C ARG A 72 7.52 -7.99 4.99
N ALA A 73 7.68 -9.25 5.38
CA ALA A 73 8.69 -10.13 4.78
C ALA A 73 8.42 -10.40 3.29
N GLU A 74 7.14 -10.40 2.88
CA GLU A 74 6.68 -10.64 1.52
C GLU A 74 6.36 -9.33 0.76
N GLN A 75 6.98 -8.20 1.14
CA GLN A 75 6.71 -6.89 0.53
C GLN A 75 6.81 -6.88 -1.02
N PRO A 76 7.81 -7.53 -1.65
CA PRO A 76 7.89 -7.56 -3.11
C PRO A 76 6.66 -8.21 -3.76
N GLU A 77 6.17 -9.32 -3.20
CA GLU A 77 5.00 -10.04 -3.71
C GLU A 77 3.69 -9.25 -3.50
N ILE A 78 3.63 -8.47 -2.41
CA ILE A 78 2.54 -7.54 -2.09
C ILE A 78 2.49 -6.40 -3.09
N ASP A 79 3.62 -5.77 -3.36
CA ASP A 79 3.73 -4.64 -4.28
C ASP A 79 3.41 -5.05 -5.71
N GLU A 80 3.92 -6.20 -6.16
CA GLU A 80 3.67 -6.69 -7.52
C GLU A 80 2.17 -6.91 -7.82
N ARG A 81 1.41 -7.27 -6.78
CA ARG A 81 -0.02 -7.60 -6.85
C ARG A 81 -0.92 -6.45 -6.38
N ASP A 82 -0.39 -5.24 -6.21
CA ASP A 82 -1.12 -4.06 -5.75
C ASP A 82 -1.92 -4.32 -4.46
N ILE A 83 -1.33 -5.03 -3.49
CA ILE A 83 -2.02 -5.45 -2.27
C ILE A 83 -1.86 -4.37 -1.19
N LEU A 84 -2.99 -3.97 -0.61
CA LEU A 84 -3.04 -3.28 0.67
C LEU A 84 -3.48 -4.26 1.75
N TRP A 85 -2.83 -4.21 2.91
CA TRP A 85 -3.22 -5.03 4.06
C TRP A 85 -3.64 -4.18 5.24
N PHE A 86 -4.60 -4.68 6.00
CA PHE A 86 -5.05 -4.11 7.26
C PHE A 86 -5.09 -5.20 8.32
N VAL A 87 -4.24 -5.07 9.33
CA VAL A 87 -4.07 -6.05 10.39
C VAL A 87 -4.54 -5.43 11.70
N ARG A 88 -5.44 -6.10 12.40
CA ARG A 88 -5.74 -5.77 13.79
C ARG A 88 -4.66 -6.37 14.68
N ASP A 89 -3.97 -5.53 15.42
CA ASP A 89 -2.89 -5.93 16.32
C ASP A 89 -2.99 -5.11 17.61
N GLN A 90 -3.19 -5.79 18.75
CA GLN A 90 -3.26 -5.19 20.08
C GLN A 90 -4.22 -3.98 20.19
N GLY A 91 -5.39 -4.07 19.54
CA GLY A 91 -6.40 -3.01 19.54
C GLY A 91 -6.11 -1.83 18.60
N LEU A 92 -5.04 -1.92 17.80
CA LEU A 92 -4.68 -0.94 16.79
C LEU A 92 -4.81 -1.56 15.39
N LEU A 93 -5.12 -0.72 14.41
CA LEU A 93 -5.11 -1.11 13.00
C LEU A 93 -3.74 -0.76 12.41
N ARG A 94 -3.02 -1.76 11.90
CA ARG A 94 -1.75 -1.64 11.18
C ARG A 94 -2.02 -1.80 9.68
N THR A 95 -1.32 -1.05 8.85
CA THR A 95 -1.48 -1.13 7.39
C THR A 95 -0.19 -0.72 6.66
N ASN A 96 -0.06 -1.11 5.39
CA ASN A 96 0.90 -0.55 4.44
C ASN A 96 0.31 0.60 3.61
N TYR A 97 -0.94 0.99 3.82
CA TYR A 97 -1.48 2.19 3.20
C TYR A 97 -0.69 3.42 3.69
N PRO A 98 -0.14 4.25 2.79
CA PRO A 98 0.76 5.34 3.18
C PRO A 98 0.02 6.58 3.69
N GLY A 99 -1.28 6.71 3.41
CA GLY A 99 -2.12 7.81 3.89
C GLY A 99 -2.71 7.57 5.28
N ALA A 100 -3.37 8.61 5.82
CA ALA A 100 -4.03 8.52 7.11
C ALA A 100 -5.28 7.62 7.06
N ILE A 101 -5.54 6.88 8.14
CA ILE A 101 -6.75 6.05 8.26
C ILE A 101 -7.79 6.74 9.12
N GLU A 102 -8.97 7.00 8.55
CA GLU A 102 -10.06 7.61 9.31
C GLU A 102 -10.77 6.61 10.23
N ALA A 103 -11.42 7.14 11.27
CA ALA A 103 -12.19 6.34 12.23
C ALA A 103 -13.32 5.55 11.56
N ARG A 104 -13.93 6.10 10.50
CA ARG A 104 -15.01 5.46 9.76
C ARG A 104 -14.58 4.14 9.13
N LEU A 105 -13.38 4.08 8.56
CA LEU A 105 -12.83 2.85 8.00
C LEU A 105 -12.66 1.79 9.09
N LYS A 106 -12.10 2.16 10.24
CA LYS A 106 -11.91 1.23 11.36
C LYS A 106 -13.25 0.62 11.81
N GLN A 107 -14.30 1.45 11.88
CA GLN A 107 -15.66 1.00 12.20
C GLN A 107 -16.24 0.08 11.13
N GLU A 108 -16.03 0.40 9.84
CA GLU A 108 -16.43 -0.45 8.73
C GLU A 108 -15.79 -1.84 8.84
N LEU A 109 -14.47 -1.90 9.05
CA LEU A 109 -13.73 -3.15 9.16
C LEU A 109 -14.20 -3.99 10.35
N GLU A 110 -14.41 -3.33 11.51
CA GLU A 110 -14.95 -3.97 12.71
C GLU A 110 -16.29 -4.65 12.44
N GLN A 111 -17.26 -3.90 11.92
CA GLN A 111 -18.64 -4.36 11.77
C GLN A 111 -18.80 -5.44 10.70
N ARG A 112 -18.03 -5.34 9.61
CA ARG A 112 -18.19 -6.19 8.43
C ARG A 112 -17.35 -7.46 8.48
N PHE A 113 -16.17 -7.40 9.10
CA PHE A 113 -15.20 -8.49 9.01
C PHE A 113 -14.84 -9.05 10.38
N PHE A 114 -14.46 -8.21 11.34
CA PHE A 114 -13.88 -8.71 12.58
C PHE A 114 -14.90 -9.11 13.67
N SER A 115 -16.10 -8.53 13.66
CA SER A 115 -17.13 -8.81 14.68
C SER A 115 -18.01 -10.05 14.38
N ARG A 116 -17.89 -10.70 13.22
CA ARG A 116 -18.94 -11.63 12.72
C ARG A 116 -18.45 -12.94 12.09
N SER A 117 -17.24 -13.41 12.39
CA SER A 117 -16.65 -14.49 11.59
C SER A 117 -15.87 -15.52 12.40
N ASP A 118 -16.02 -16.78 12.01
CA ASP A 118 -15.08 -17.87 12.35
C ASP A 118 -13.76 -17.73 11.56
N ALA A 119 -13.78 -16.91 10.50
CA ALA A 119 -12.61 -16.55 9.71
C ALA A 119 -11.89 -15.34 10.32
N VAL A 120 -10.57 -15.36 10.19
CA VAL A 120 -9.65 -14.36 10.75
C VAL A 120 -8.78 -13.71 9.67
N VAL A 121 -8.85 -14.22 8.44
CA VAL A 121 -8.21 -13.64 7.25
C VAL A 121 -9.23 -13.50 6.15
N PHE A 122 -9.22 -12.35 5.45
CA PHE A 122 -10.10 -12.08 4.32
C PHE A 122 -9.32 -11.53 3.14
N LEU A 123 -9.65 -12.01 1.93
CA LEU A 123 -9.14 -11.46 0.68
C LEU A 123 -10.29 -10.77 -0.06
N ILE A 124 -10.13 -9.49 -0.36
CA ILE A 124 -11.05 -8.69 -1.16
C ILE A 124 -10.35 -8.35 -2.47
N GLY A 125 -11.04 -8.58 -3.60
CA GLY A 125 -10.50 -8.28 -4.92
C GLY A 125 -10.54 -6.79 -5.25
N LYS A 126 -9.91 -6.40 -6.37
CA LYS A 126 -10.00 -5.04 -6.92
C LYS A 126 -11.45 -4.64 -7.22
N ASP A 127 -12.36 -5.58 -7.47
CA ASP A 127 -13.78 -5.27 -7.65
C ASP A 127 -14.50 -4.84 -6.36
N GLY A 128 -13.86 -5.03 -5.20
CA GLY A 128 -14.43 -4.82 -3.86
C GLY A 128 -15.20 -6.05 -3.34
N GLY A 129 -15.19 -7.15 -4.09
CA GLY A 129 -15.86 -8.40 -3.70
C GLY A 129 -14.98 -9.27 -2.80
N LEU A 130 -15.59 -9.89 -1.78
CA LEU A 130 -14.92 -10.90 -0.97
C LEU A 130 -14.60 -12.13 -1.82
N LYS A 131 -13.31 -12.47 -1.92
CA LYS A 131 -12.80 -13.62 -2.67
C LYS A 131 -12.54 -14.81 -1.75
N ALA A 132 -11.89 -14.58 -0.61
CA ALA A 132 -11.52 -15.63 0.34
C ALA A 132 -11.82 -15.22 1.77
N SER A 133 -12.11 -16.22 2.60
CA SER A 133 -12.07 -16.12 4.05
C SER A 133 -11.41 -17.38 4.61
N ALA A 134 -10.49 -17.27 5.56
CA ALA A 134 -9.73 -18.39 6.10
C ALA A 134 -9.52 -18.25 7.62
N GLY A 135 -9.28 -19.38 8.28
CA GLY A 135 -8.95 -19.45 9.72
C GLY A 135 -7.46 -19.23 10.02
N GLU A 136 -6.62 -19.11 8.99
CA GLU A 136 -5.19 -18.88 9.12
C GLU A 136 -4.66 -17.97 8.01
N LEU A 137 -3.48 -17.40 8.25
CA LEU A 137 -2.77 -16.61 7.25
C LEU A 137 -1.77 -17.51 6.50
N ASP A 138 -2.13 -17.89 5.28
CA ASP A 138 -1.26 -18.59 4.33
C ASP A 138 -1.01 -17.66 3.12
N LEU A 139 0.14 -16.97 3.12
CA LEU A 139 0.49 -16.00 2.09
C LEU A 139 0.72 -16.65 0.72
N PRO A 140 1.50 -17.76 0.60
CA PRO A 140 1.61 -18.49 -0.65
C PRO A 140 0.25 -18.85 -1.27
N ALA A 141 -0.67 -19.45 -0.49
CA ALA A 141 -1.98 -19.82 -0.99
C ALA A 141 -2.83 -18.60 -1.40
N LEU A 142 -2.71 -17.48 -0.68
CA LEU A 142 -3.38 -16.23 -1.05
C LEU A 142 -2.84 -15.66 -2.37
N PHE A 143 -1.52 -15.68 -2.58
CA PHE A 143 -0.90 -15.17 -3.81
C PHE A 143 -1.27 -16.04 -5.01
N GLU A 144 -1.18 -17.37 -4.90
CA GLU A 144 -1.64 -18.29 -5.95
C GLU A 144 -3.11 -18.04 -6.31
N ARG A 145 -3.95 -17.83 -5.30
CA ARG A 145 -5.36 -17.49 -5.50
C ARG A 145 -5.55 -16.16 -6.21
N ILE A 146 -4.70 -15.17 -5.93
CA ILE A 146 -4.71 -13.88 -6.62
C ILE A 146 -4.31 -14.05 -8.08
N ASP A 147 -3.27 -14.82 -8.35
CA ASP A 147 -2.73 -15.03 -9.69
C ASP A 147 -3.68 -15.83 -10.59
N ALA A 148 -4.50 -16.70 -10.00
CA ALA A 148 -5.59 -17.38 -10.71
C ALA A 148 -6.74 -16.44 -11.14
N MET A 149 -6.85 -15.23 -10.58
CA MET A 149 -7.96 -14.33 -10.89
C MET A 149 -7.90 -13.83 -12.34
N PRO A 150 -9.04 -13.78 -13.08
CA PRO A 150 -9.05 -13.39 -14.49
C PRO A 150 -8.43 -12.03 -14.78
N MET A 151 -8.64 -11.05 -13.90
CA MET A 151 -8.03 -9.73 -14.02
C MET A 151 -6.50 -9.78 -13.86
N ARG A 152 -6.01 -10.57 -12.89
CA ARG A 152 -4.57 -10.71 -12.64
C ARG A 152 -3.86 -11.41 -13.80
N ARG A 153 -4.48 -12.42 -14.40
CA ARG A 153 -3.96 -13.05 -15.62
C ARG A 153 -3.77 -12.05 -16.77
N ARG A 154 -4.75 -11.18 -16.99
CA ARG A 154 -4.65 -10.10 -18.00
C ARG A 154 -3.54 -9.09 -17.68
N GLU A 155 -3.36 -8.74 -16.40
CA GLU A 155 -2.27 -7.85 -15.98
C GLU A 155 -0.89 -8.46 -16.29
N MET A 156 -0.72 -9.76 -16.07
CA MET A 156 0.52 -10.48 -16.38
C MET A 156 0.73 -10.56 -17.89
N GLU A 157 -0.30 -10.94 -18.66
CA GLU A 157 -0.26 -10.96 -20.13
C GLU A 157 0.06 -9.58 -20.74
N SER A 158 -0.37 -8.48 -20.12
CA SER A 158 -0.09 -7.11 -20.61
C SER A 158 1.33 -6.61 -20.29
N ARG A 159 2.05 -7.29 -19.40
CA ARG A 159 3.40 -6.92 -18.96
C ARG A 159 4.50 -7.68 -19.72
N GLU A 160 4.13 -8.71 -20.49
CA GLU A 160 5.00 -9.43 -21.44
C GLU A 160 5.12 -8.69 -22.78
#